data_AF-A0A813I7V0-F1
#
_entry.id   AF-A0A813I7V0-F1
#
_cell.length_a   1.000
_cell.length_b   1.000
_cell.length_c   1.000
_cell.angle_alpha   90.00
_cell.angle_beta   90.00
_cell.angle_gamma   90.00
#
_symmetry.space_group_name_H-M   'P 1'
#
loop_
_entity.id
_entity.type
_entity.pdbx_description
1 polymer ?
#
loop_
_entity_poly.entity_id
_entity_poly.type
_entity_poly.pdbx_seq_one_letter_code
_entity_poly.pdbx_strand_id
1 'polypeptide(L)'
;MGFIFATNCTLDHIREVLSKYIKTQAAKVGQVAVVDWFIPSGPTGMDPSQTNFFQALNIGTKIVKGQIELVSDFQILKIGEKVSASGAVLLAKLGIKPFEYQMQVQQVYQDATVFSAAVLDISDAVLIQKFIAGVANMAAFSREVGIPTEAGLPHAFGNAFRNVAALVADIDFTFKEVEEVKKFLADPSAYAASNPVAAAPAAGGRGAAPAAAKAAAVEEEEEEDVDFDLFG
;
A
#
# COMPACT_ATOMS: atom_id res chain seq x y z
N MET A 1 -26.58 -5.43 -18.84
CA MET A 1 -25.69 -6.58 -19.15
C MET A 1 -25.24 -6.40 -20.59
N GLY A 2 -23.94 -6.39 -20.84
CA GLY A 2 -23.36 -6.28 -22.18
C GLY A 2 -22.18 -7.23 -22.29
N PHE A 3 -21.88 -7.66 -23.51
CA PHE A 3 -20.73 -8.52 -23.80
C PHE A 3 -19.66 -7.69 -24.50
N ILE A 4 -18.42 -7.80 -24.04
CA ILE A 4 -17.26 -7.15 -24.65
C ILE A 4 -16.39 -8.27 -25.21
N PHE A 5 -16.24 -8.31 -26.53
CA PHE A 5 -15.39 -9.28 -27.21
C PHE A 5 -14.01 -8.66 -27.41
N ALA A 6 -13.04 -9.19 -26.67
CA ALA A 6 -11.63 -8.84 -26.79
C ALA A 6 -10.94 -9.96 -27.57
N THR A 7 -10.62 -9.72 -28.84
CA THR A 7 -10.04 -10.74 -29.72
C THR A 7 -8.51 -10.80 -29.67
N ASN A 8 -7.82 -9.75 -29.21
CA ASN A 8 -6.36 -9.65 -29.25
C ASN A 8 -5.74 -8.90 -28.03
N CYS A 9 -6.30 -9.06 -26.83
CA CYS A 9 -5.75 -8.40 -25.64
C CYS A 9 -5.76 -9.31 -24.40
N THR A 10 -4.82 -9.06 -23.50
CA THR A 10 -4.76 -9.70 -22.19
C THR A 10 -5.87 -9.18 -21.28
N LEU A 11 -6.33 -10.04 -20.36
CA LEU A 11 -7.41 -9.69 -19.43
C LEU A 11 -7.05 -8.48 -18.55
N ASP A 12 -5.79 -8.37 -18.15
CA ASP A 12 -5.30 -7.27 -17.33
C ASP A 12 -5.37 -5.92 -18.06
N HIS A 13 -5.05 -5.92 -19.35
CA HIS A 13 -5.11 -4.71 -20.17
C HIS A 13 -6.55 -4.22 -20.32
N ILE A 14 -7.53 -5.13 -20.47
CA ILE A 14 -8.94 -4.77 -20.50
C ILE A 14 -9.33 -4.08 -19.20
N ARG A 15 -8.89 -4.61 -18.05
CA ARG A 15 -9.19 -4.02 -16.74
C ARG A 15 -8.58 -2.63 -16.58
N GLU A 16 -7.34 -2.45 -17.00
CA GLU A 16 -6.66 -1.17 -16.94
C GLU A 16 -7.38 -0.12 -17.81
N VAL A 17 -7.78 -0.51 -19.03
CA VAL A 17 -8.56 0.34 -19.94
C VAL A 17 -9.91 0.71 -19.31
N LEU A 18 -10.63 -0.27 -18.75
CA LEU A 18 -11.93 -0.02 -18.09
C LEU A 18 -11.81 0.90 -16.87
N SER A 19 -10.70 0.80 -16.12
CA SER A 19 -10.43 1.64 -14.96
C SER A 19 -9.98 3.06 -15.35
N LYS A 20 -9.36 3.23 -16.53
CA LYS A 20 -8.97 4.55 -17.06
C LYS A 20 -10.18 5.35 -17.56
N TYR A 21 -11.14 4.69 -18.21
CA TYR A 21 -12.29 5.34 -18.81
C TYR A 21 -13.48 5.40 -17.85
N ILE A 22 -13.37 6.29 -16.86
CA ILE A 22 -14.43 6.56 -15.90
C ILE A 22 -15.25 7.76 -16.36
N LYS A 23 -16.58 7.65 -16.27
CA LYS A 23 -17.47 8.77 -16.56
C LYS A 23 -17.93 9.43 -15.26
N THR A 24 -17.56 10.70 -15.10
CA THR A 24 -18.06 11.52 -14.00
C THR A 24 -19.46 12.05 -14.31
N GLN A 25 -20.36 11.98 -13.32
CA GLN A 25 -21.73 12.44 -13.40
C GLN A 25 -22.06 13.34 -12.21
N ALA A 26 -22.82 14.40 -12.46
CA ALA A 26 -23.40 15.23 -11.41
C ALA A 26 -24.49 14.46 -10.66
N ALA A 27 -24.62 14.77 -9.36
CA ALA A 27 -25.69 14.22 -8.54
C ALA A 27 -27.06 14.76 -8.99
N LYS A 28 -28.03 13.86 -9.19
CA LYS A 28 -29.41 14.22 -9.53
C LYS A 28 -30.28 14.28 -8.28
N VAL A 29 -31.26 15.17 -8.27
CA VAL A 29 -32.22 15.32 -7.17
C VAL A 29 -32.96 13.99 -6.94
N GLY A 30 -33.03 13.55 -5.69
CA GLY A 30 -33.73 12.32 -5.31
C GLY A 30 -32.98 11.01 -5.63
N GLN A 31 -31.80 11.07 -6.26
CA GLN A 31 -30.92 9.91 -6.40
C GLN A 31 -30.35 9.51 -5.03
N VAL A 32 -30.15 8.21 -4.81
CA VAL A 32 -29.46 7.72 -3.60
C VAL A 32 -27.96 7.96 -3.77
N ALA A 33 -27.33 8.57 -2.78
CA ALA A 33 -25.89 8.80 -2.79
C ALA A 33 -25.13 7.47 -2.58
N VAL A 34 -24.18 7.22 -3.48
CA VAL A 34 -23.33 6.00 -3.49
C VAL A 34 -21.99 6.25 -2.77
N VAL A 35 -21.61 7.52 -2.64
CA VAL A 35 -20.32 7.96 -2.07
C VAL A 35 -20.60 9.10 -1.09
N ASP A 36 -19.85 9.11 0.02
CA ASP A 36 -19.83 10.23 0.96
C ASP A 36 -19.03 11.38 0.36
N TRP A 37 -19.60 12.59 0.31
CA TRP A 37 -18.92 13.74 -0.26
C TRP A 37 -18.95 14.95 0.67
N PHE A 38 -17.77 15.53 0.86
CA PHE A 38 -17.51 16.69 1.69
C PHE A 38 -17.05 17.86 0.81
N ILE A 39 -17.58 19.05 1.07
CA ILE A 39 -17.00 20.28 0.53
C ILE A 39 -15.89 20.71 1.49
N PRO A 40 -14.63 20.83 1.00
CA PRO A 40 -13.55 21.36 1.82
C PRO A 40 -13.72 22.85 2.10
N SER A 41 -13.21 23.30 3.24
CA SER A 41 -13.08 24.72 3.57
C SER A 41 -12.23 25.46 2.52
N GLY A 42 -12.65 26.67 2.15
CA GLY A 42 -11.99 27.46 1.12
C GLY A 42 -12.92 28.30 0.24
N PRO A 43 -12.34 29.09 -0.69
CA PRO A 43 -13.09 30.00 -1.54
C PRO A 43 -13.90 29.23 -2.59
N THR A 44 -15.21 29.49 -2.65
CA THR A 44 -16.12 28.83 -3.60
C THR A 44 -16.15 29.49 -4.98
N GLY A 45 -15.59 30.69 -5.11
CA GLY A 45 -15.67 31.49 -6.33
C GLY A 45 -17.07 32.02 -6.66
N MET A 46 -18.04 31.84 -5.76
CA MET A 46 -19.41 32.33 -5.95
C MET A 46 -19.59 33.78 -5.53
N ASP A 47 -20.51 34.46 -6.22
CA ASP A 47 -20.86 35.86 -5.96
C ASP A 47 -21.56 36.05 -4.60
N PRO A 48 -21.23 37.10 -3.81
CA PRO A 48 -21.81 37.35 -2.48
C PRO A 48 -23.35 37.45 -2.45
N SER A 49 -23.99 37.75 -3.57
CA SER A 49 -25.46 37.78 -3.70
C SER A 49 -26.14 36.43 -3.42
N GLN A 50 -25.41 35.32 -3.57
CA GLN A 50 -25.95 33.96 -3.42
C GLN A 50 -25.72 33.35 -2.03
N THR A 51 -25.30 34.15 -1.05
CA THR A 51 -25.06 33.70 0.34
C THR A 51 -26.29 33.08 1.01
N ASN A 52 -27.50 33.55 0.67
CA ASN A 52 -28.76 32.99 1.17
C ASN A 52 -28.91 31.49 0.91
N PHE A 53 -28.32 30.97 -0.16
CA PHE A 53 -28.41 29.55 -0.51
C PHE A 53 -27.60 28.65 0.44
N PHE A 54 -26.43 29.13 0.88
CA PHE A 54 -25.59 28.43 1.83
C PHE A 54 -26.16 28.50 3.25
N GLN A 55 -26.78 29.63 3.61
CA GLN A 55 -27.49 29.77 4.89
C GLN A 55 -28.69 28.83 4.97
N ALA A 56 -29.47 28.68 3.89
CA ALA A 56 -30.60 27.74 3.84
C ALA A 56 -30.19 26.27 3.99
N LEU A 57 -28.96 25.93 3.62
CA LEU A 57 -28.35 24.61 3.77
C LEU A 57 -27.63 24.43 5.11
N ASN A 58 -27.68 25.43 6.00
CA ASN A 58 -26.99 25.46 7.29
C ASN A 58 -25.47 25.31 7.17
N ILE A 59 -24.89 25.83 6.08
CA ILE A 59 -23.44 25.83 5.82
C ILE A 59 -22.86 27.16 6.32
N GLY A 60 -21.89 27.08 7.24
CA GLY A 60 -21.20 28.25 7.77
C GLY A 60 -20.27 28.89 6.73
N THR A 61 -20.70 29.98 6.11
CA THR A 61 -19.92 30.73 5.10
C THR A 61 -19.56 32.13 5.57
N LYS A 62 -18.39 32.63 5.18
CA LYS A 62 -17.93 34.00 5.43
C LYS A 62 -17.58 34.67 4.09
N ILE A 63 -17.88 35.96 3.96
CA ILE A 63 -17.49 36.73 2.78
C ILE A 63 -16.06 37.24 2.99
N VAL A 64 -15.14 36.83 2.12
CA VAL A 64 -13.73 37.24 2.13
C VAL A 64 -13.38 37.77 0.75
N LYS A 65 -12.87 39.01 0.68
CA LYS A 65 -12.44 39.67 -0.58
C LYS A 65 -13.50 39.65 -1.70
N GLY A 66 -14.79 39.75 -1.35
CA GLY A 66 -15.88 39.77 -2.32
C GLY A 66 -16.26 38.39 -2.89
N GLN A 67 -15.82 37.29 -2.27
CA GLN A 67 -16.23 35.93 -2.60
C GLN A 67 -16.74 35.19 -1.35
N ILE A 68 -17.58 34.17 -1.55
CA ILE A 68 -18.07 33.31 -0.46
C ILE A 68 -17.02 32.23 -0.15
N GLU A 69 -16.59 32.14 1.10
CA GLU A 69 -15.64 31.15 1.61
C GLU A 69 -16.30 30.27 2.68
N LEU A 70 -16.11 28.94 2.63
CA LEU A 70 -16.58 28.04 3.69
C LEU A 70 -15.65 28.11 4.90
N VAL A 71 -16.23 28.26 6.09
CA VAL A 71 -15.49 28.32 7.37
C VAL A 71 -15.06 26.94 7.84
N SER A 72 -15.85 25.92 7.54
CA SER A 72 -15.58 24.52 7.91
C SER A 72 -16.02 23.57 6.81
N ASP A 73 -15.44 22.38 6.80
CA ASP A 73 -15.84 21.31 5.91
C ASP A 73 -17.30 20.90 6.20
N PHE A 74 -18.08 20.68 5.14
CA PHE A 74 -19.49 20.31 5.26
C PHE A 74 -19.82 19.07 4.42
N GLN A 75 -20.47 18.09 5.03
CA GLN A 75 -20.91 16.87 4.36
C GLN A 75 -22.21 17.13 3.61
N ILE A 76 -22.19 17.07 2.27
CA ILE A 76 -23.40 17.24 1.44
C ILE A 76 -24.04 15.91 1.13
N LEU A 77 -23.23 14.89 0.86
CA LEU A 77 -23.71 13.56 0.47
C LEU A 77 -23.32 12.57 1.56
N LYS A 78 -24.30 11.79 1.98
CA LYS A 78 -24.14 10.64 2.86
C LYS A 78 -24.59 9.38 2.16
N ILE A 79 -23.81 8.30 2.24
CA ILE A 79 -24.13 7.01 1.63
C ILE A 79 -25.53 6.55 2.09
N GLY A 80 -26.38 6.21 1.12
CA GLY A 80 -27.74 5.74 1.36
C GLY A 80 -28.79 6.84 1.54
N GLU A 81 -28.39 8.11 1.65
CA GLU A 81 -29.32 9.23 1.74
C GLU A 81 -29.73 9.73 0.34
N LYS A 82 -30.95 10.25 0.22
CA LYS A 82 -31.41 10.87 -1.02
C LYS A 82 -30.80 12.25 -1.15
N VAL A 83 -30.24 12.55 -2.32
CA VAL A 83 -29.68 13.87 -2.61
C VAL A 83 -30.78 14.93 -2.55
N SER A 84 -30.60 15.91 -1.66
CA SER A 84 -31.50 17.06 -1.53
C SER A 84 -31.45 17.95 -2.77
N ALA A 85 -32.58 18.60 -3.11
CA ALA A 85 -32.66 19.46 -4.29
C ALA A 85 -31.63 20.60 -4.24
N SER A 86 -31.48 21.23 -3.08
CA SER A 86 -30.51 22.30 -2.84
C SER A 86 -29.06 21.79 -2.88
N GLY A 87 -28.78 20.58 -2.38
CA GLY A 87 -27.44 19.98 -2.46
C GLY A 87 -27.01 19.64 -3.89
N ALA A 88 -27.93 19.10 -4.72
CA ALA A 88 -27.64 18.82 -6.13
C ALA A 88 -27.33 20.08 -6.95
N VAL A 89 -28.11 21.16 -6.71
CA VAL A 89 -27.88 22.45 -7.37
C VAL A 89 -26.56 23.07 -6.91
N LEU A 90 -26.19 22.93 -5.64
CA LEU A 90 -24.89 23.41 -5.13
C LEU A 90 -23.73 22.70 -5.84
N LEU A 91 -23.76 21.37 -5.91
CA LEU A 91 -22.74 20.57 -6.59
C LEU A 91 -22.63 20.91 -8.08
N ALA A 92 -23.77 21.13 -8.74
CA ALA A 92 -23.80 21.57 -10.14
C ALA A 92 -23.18 22.97 -10.33
N LYS A 93 -23.44 23.92 -9.41
CA LYS A 93 -22.87 25.27 -9.46
C LYS A 93 -21.37 25.29 -9.17
N LEU A 94 -20.89 24.42 -8.28
CA LEU A 94 -19.47 24.25 -7.99
C LEU A 94 -18.73 23.45 -9.08
N GLY A 95 -19.44 22.91 -10.07
CA GLY A 95 -18.85 22.08 -11.13
C GLY A 95 -18.35 20.71 -10.65
N ILE A 96 -18.71 20.31 -9.42
CA ILE A 96 -18.25 19.06 -8.81
C ILE A 96 -19.18 17.92 -9.24
N LYS A 97 -18.58 16.83 -9.74
CA LYS A 97 -19.29 15.62 -10.17
C LYS A 97 -18.89 14.45 -9.27
N PRO A 98 -19.64 14.18 -8.19
CA PRO A 98 -19.22 13.23 -7.16
C PRO A 98 -19.45 11.77 -7.53
N PHE A 99 -20.25 11.48 -8.58
CA PHE A 99 -20.53 10.10 -8.97
C PHE A 99 -19.68 9.70 -10.15
N GLU A 100 -18.94 8.62 -9.96
CA GLU A 100 -18.12 7.98 -10.99
C GLU A 100 -18.79 6.67 -11.40
N TYR A 101 -19.08 6.56 -12.69
CA TYR A 101 -19.58 5.32 -13.26
C TYR A 101 -18.45 4.66 -14.04
N GLN A 102 -18.09 3.46 -13.58
CA GLN A 102 -17.19 2.55 -14.26
C GLN A 102 -17.96 1.31 -14.73
N MET A 103 -17.50 0.69 -15.81
CA MET A 103 -18.00 -0.62 -16.19
C MET A 103 -17.32 -1.68 -15.34
N GLN A 104 -18.11 -2.37 -14.51
CA GLN A 104 -17.61 -3.46 -13.69
C GLN A 104 -17.73 -4.78 -14.45
N VAL A 105 -16.62 -5.52 -14.58
CA VAL A 105 -16.61 -6.87 -15.12
C VAL A 105 -17.18 -7.81 -14.06
N GLN A 106 -18.21 -8.60 -14.39
CA GLN A 106 -18.77 -9.59 -13.47
C GLN A 106 -18.20 -10.98 -13.73
N GLN A 107 -18.13 -11.37 -15.00
CA GLN A 107 -17.68 -12.68 -15.44
C GLN A 107 -16.80 -12.51 -16.67
N VAL A 108 -15.79 -13.38 -16.76
CA VAL A 108 -14.85 -13.46 -17.88
C VAL A 108 -14.96 -14.86 -18.45
N TYR A 109 -15.05 -14.93 -19.78
CA TYR A 109 -15.05 -16.21 -20.49
C TYR A 109 -13.76 -16.30 -21.31
N GLN A 110 -12.98 -17.36 -21.07
CA GLN A 110 -11.75 -17.65 -21.79
C GLN A 110 -11.59 -19.16 -21.92
N ASP A 111 -11.24 -19.65 -23.12
CA ASP A 111 -10.92 -21.06 -23.39
C ASP A 111 -11.93 -22.07 -22.82
N ALA A 112 -13.22 -21.82 -23.06
CA ALA A 112 -14.36 -22.63 -22.58
C ALA A 112 -14.54 -22.67 -21.05
N THR A 113 -13.87 -21.79 -20.31
CA THR A 113 -14.01 -21.64 -18.87
C THR A 113 -14.54 -20.26 -18.50
N VAL A 114 -15.36 -20.20 -17.43
CA VAL A 114 -15.93 -18.96 -16.89
C VAL A 114 -15.26 -18.66 -15.56
N PHE A 115 -14.64 -17.49 -15.48
CA PHE A 115 -14.02 -16.97 -14.27
C PHE A 115 -14.89 -15.87 -13.67
N SER A 116 -15.00 -15.86 -12.35
CA SER A 116 -15.49 -14.68 -11.63
C SER A 116 -14.43 -13.58 -11.65
N ALA A 117 -14.85 -12.31 -11.64
CA ALA A 117 -13.94 -11.17 -11.62
C ALA A 117 -12.87 -11.22 -10.50
N ALA A 118 -13.18 -11.87 -9.37
CA ALA A 118 -12.25 -12.04 -8.25
C ALA A 118 -11.00 -12.86 -8.59
N VAL A 119 -11.06 -13.76 -9.58
CA VAL A 119 -9.88 -14.56 -9.99
C VAL A 119 -8.85 -13.67 -10.69
N LEU A 120 -9.31 -12.61 -11.36
CA LEU A 120 -8.43 -11.62 -11.99
C LEU A 120 -7.79 -10.66 -10.96
N ASP A 121 -8.25 -10.64 -9.71
CA ASP A 121 -7.65 -9.83 -8.64
C ASP A 121 -6.43 -10.52 -8.00
N ILE A 122 -6.10 -11.74 -8.42
CA ILE A 122 -4.94 -12.48 -7.90
C ILE A 122 -3.68 -11.92 -8.53
N SER A 123 -2.89 -11.21 -7.73
CA SER A 123 -1.58 -10.71 -8.16
C SER A 123 -0.47 -11.75 -8.00
N ASP A 124 0.60 -11.61 -8.77
CA ASP A 124 1.80 -12.46 -8.69
C ASP A 124 2.40 -12.49 -7.27
N ALA A 125 2.32 -11.36 -6.55
CA ALA A 125 2.77 -11.28 -5.17
C ALA A 125 2.02 -12.26 -4.26
N VAL A 126 0.71 -12.44 -4.46
CA VAL A 126 -0.08 -13.41 -3.71
C VAL A 126 0.35 -14.83 -4.04
N LEU A 127 0.62 -15.13 -5.31
CA LEU A 127 1.12 -16.45 -5.74
C LEU A 127 2.48 -16.76 -5.13
N ILE A 128 3.41 -15.80 -5.18
CA ILE A 128 4.75 -15.93 -4.59
C ILE A 128 4.65 -16.13 -3.07
N GLN A 129 3.82 -15.35 -2.38
CA GLN A 129 3.66 -15.48 -0.94
C GLN A 129 3.11 -16.86 -0.55
N LYS A 130 2.10 -17.36 -1.29
CA LYS A 130 1.54 -18.70 -1.05
C LYS A 130 2.55 -19.80 -1.37
N PHE A 131 3.35 -19.62 -2.42
CA PHE A 131 4.42 -20.54 -2.78
C PHE A 131 5.50 -20.61 -1.70
N ILE A 132 6.03 -19.46 -1.25
CA ILE A 132 7.02 -19.38 -0.17
C ILE A 132 6.47 -19.96 1.13
N ALA A 133 5.20 -19.68 1.47
CA ALA A 133 4.56 -20.29 2.64
C ALA A 133 4.47 -21.82 2.51
N GLY A 134 4.18 -22.34 1.30
CA GLY A 134 4.20 -23.77 1.02
C GLY A 134 5.58 -24.39 1.21
N VAL A 135 6.64 -23.75 0.68
CA VAL A 135 8.03 -24.20 0.85
C VAL A 135 8.46 -24.17 2.32
N ALA A 136 8.10 -23.12 3.07
CA ALA A 136 8.38 -23.03 4.49
C ALA A 136 7.69 -24.15 5.29
N ASN A 137 6.44 -24.47 4.98
CA ASN A 137 5.72 -25.59 5.60
C ASN A 137 6.35 -26.94 5.25
N MET A 138 6.79 -27.11 4.00
CA MET A 138 7.51 -28.32 3.58
C MET A 138 8.85 -28.47 4.29
N ALA A 139 9.61 -27.38 4.45
CA ALA A 139 10.87 -27.38 5.18
C ALA A 139 10.67 -27.69 6.67
N ALA A 140 9.63 -27.14 7.30
CA ALA A 140 9.26 -27.45 8.67
C ALA A 140 8.86 -28.93 8.83
N PHE A 141 8.06 -29.46 7.89
CA PHE A 141 7.67 -30.86 7.89
C PHE A 141 8.87 -31.80 7.71
N SER A 142 9.75 -31.50 6.73
CA SER A 142 10.98 -32.25 6.47
C SER A 142 11.89 -32.32 7.70
N ARG A 143 12.00 -31.21 8.44
CA ARG A 143 12.75 -31.14 9.69
C ARG A 143 12.16 -32.07 10.76
N GLU A 144 10.85 -32.05 10.96
CA GLU A 144 10.20 -32.86 12.02
C GLU A 144 10.28 -34.36 11.73
N VAL A 145 10.15 -34.74 10.46
CA VAL A 145 10.28 -36.14 10.03
C VAL A 145 11.75 -36.61 10.02
N GLY A 146 12.71 -35.70 10.16
CA GLY A 146 14.13 -36.02 10.19
C GLY A 146 14.71 -36.40 8.82
N ILE A 147 14.01 -36.05 7.73
CA ILE A 147 14.50 -36.26 6.37
C ILE A 147 15.26 -34.99 5.94
N PRO A 148 16.56 -35.07 5.65
CA PRO A 148 17.33 -33.91 5.19
C PRO A 148 17.01 -33.62 3.72
N THR A 149 16.06 -32.72 3.47
CA THR A 149 15.86 -32.11 2.14
C THR A 149 16.76 -30.88 1.99
N GLU A 150 17.08 -30.47 0.76
CA GLU A 150 17.91 -29.28 0.48
C GLU A 150 17.38 -28.01 1.17
N ALA A 151 16.06 -27.83 1.20
CA ALA A 151 15.42 -26.72 1.90
C ALA A 151 15.43 -26.88 3.44
N GLY A 152 15.39 -28.11 3.96
CA GLY A 152 15.34 -28.40 5.40
C GLY A 152 16.70 -28.43 6.10
N LEU A 153 17.77 -28.78 5.37
CA LEU A 153 19.15 -28.88 5.85
C LEU A 153 19.65 -27.63 6.60
N PRO A 154 19.62 -26.41 6.02
CA PRO A 154 20.11 -25.22 6.73
C PRO A 154 19.31 -24.93 8.00
N HIS A 155 18.00 -25.21 8.00
CA HIS A 155 17.15 -25.03 9.17
C HIS A 155 17.41 -26.07 10.27
N ALA A 156 17.76 -27.31 9.91
CA ALA A 156 18.14 -28.35 10.86
C ALA A 156 19.47 -28.02 11.55
N PHE A 157 20.51 -27.66 10.79
CA PHE A 157 21.81 -27.25 11.35
C PHE A 157 21.71 -25.98 12.18
N GLY A 158 21.00 -24.95 11.71
CA GLY A 158 20.79 -23.72 12.46
C GLY A 158 20.00 -23.92 13.77
N ASN A 159 19.12 -24.92 13.83
CA ASN A 159 18.45 -25.27 15.08
C ASN A 159 19.35 -26.06 16.04
N ALA A 160 20.13 -27.01 15.52
CA ALA A 160 21.12 -27.72 16.32
C ALA A 160 22.13 -26.76 16.95
N PHE A 161 22.63 -25.80 16.16
CA PHE A 161 23.52 -24.75 16.65
C PHE A 161 22.86 -23.87 17.71
N ARG A 162 21.59 -23.44 17.51
CA ARG A 162 20.85 -22.68 18.53
C ARG A 162 20.65 -23.45 19.83
N ASN A 163 20.37 -24.75 19.77
CA ASN A 163 20.23 -25.60 20.95
C ASN A 163 21.55 -25.73 21.73
N VAL A 164 22.66 -25.93 21.01
CA VAL A 164 24.00 -25.98 21.62
C VAL A 164 24.38 -24.61 22.19
N ALA A 165 24.13 -23.52 21.47
CA ALA A 165 24.39 -22.16 21.94
C ALA A 165 23.58 -21.82 23.20
N ALA A 166 22.33 -22.25 23.30
CA ALA A 166 21.51 -22.07 24.51
C ALA A 166 22.09 -22.83 25.71
N LEU A 167 22.52 -24.09 25.53
CA LEU A 167 23.16 -24.87 26.59
C LEU A 167 24.50 -24.25 27.03
N VAL A 168 25.26 -23.74 26.07
CA VAL A 168 26.56 -23.11 26.34
C VAL A 168 26.39 -21.71 26.97
N ALA A 169 25.25 -21.04 26.80
CA ALA A 169 24.96 -19.79 27.52
C ALA A 169 24.85 -20.00 29.04
N ASP A 170 24.30 -21.14 29.48
CA ASP A 170 24.14 -21.47 30.90
C ASP A 170 25.37 -22.16 31.52
N ILE A 171 26.28 -22.71 30.70
CA ILE A 171 27.47 -23.45 31.16
C ILE A 171 28.74 -22.64 30.86
N ASP A 172 29.70 -22.64 31.79
CA ASP A 172 31.03 -22.00 31.66
C ASP A 172 31.99 -22.74 30.71
N PHE A 173 31.48 -23.26 29.60
CA PHE A 173 32.26 -23.88 28.53
C PHE A 173 32.30 -22.96 27.31
N THR A 174 33.46 -22.76 26.68
CA THR A 174 33.58 -21.89 25.50
C THR A 174 34.17 -22.65 24.33
N PHE A 175 33.64 -22.41 23.12
CA PHE A 175 34.21 -22.90 21.87
C PHE A 175 34.23 -21.78 20.84
N LYS A 176 35.16 -21.85 19.87
CA LYS A 176 35.46 -20.78 18.92
C LYS A 176 34.24 -20.15 18.23
N GLU A 177 33.21 -20.91 17.88
CA GLU A 177 32.02 -20.37 17.16
C GLU A 177 30.89 -19.89 18.11
N VAL A 178 30.94 -20.20 19.41
CA VAL A 178 29.99 -19.66 20.43
C VAL A 178 30.59 -18.56 21.30
N GLU A 179 31.90 -18.30 21.20
CA GLU A 179 32.52 -17.10 21.77
C GLU A 179 31.88 -15.81 21.25
N GLU A 180 31.50 -15.78 19.97
CA GLU A 180 30.76 -14.66 19.39
C GLU A 180 29.35 -14.56 20.00
N VAL A 181 28.63 -15.66 20.11
CA VAL A 181 27.27 -15.69 20.70
C VAL A 181 27.29 -15.29 22.18
N LYS A 182 28.31 -15.66 22.95
CA LYS A 182 28.49 -15.21 24.34
C LYS A 182 28.79 -13.71 24.45
N LYS A 183 29.58 -13.16 23.52
CA LYS A 183 29.79 -11.69 23.43
C LYS A 183 28.48 -10.96 23.07
N PHE A 184 27.68 -11.52 22.17
CA PHE A 184 26.37 -10.96 21.81
C PHE A 184 25.33 -11.05 22.93
N LEU A 185 25.39 -12.08 23.79
CA LEU A 185 24.51 -12.21 24.96
C LEU A 185 24.95 -11.34 26.14
N ALA A 186 26.26 -11.06 26.27
CA ALA A 186 26.81 -10.20 27.32
C ALA A 186 26.57 -8.69 27.07
N ASP A 187 26.46 -8.27 25.80
CA ASP A 187 26.16 -6.87 25.41
C ASP A 187 24.86 -6.74 24.58
N PRO A 188 23.68 -6.68 25.23
CA PRO A 188 22.38 -6.57 24.55
C PRO A 188 22.18 -5.27 23.75
N SER A 189 22.96 -4.21 24.03
CA SER A 189 22.85 -2.89 23.39
C SER A 189 23.56 -2.82 22.03
N ALA A 190 24.59 -3.62 21.81
CA ALA A 190 25.29 -3.69 20.52
C ALA A 190 24.48 -4.47 19.46
N TYR A 191 23.60 -5.38 19.90
CA TYR A 191 22.70 -6.15 19.05
C TYR A 191 21.57 -5.30 18.43
N ALA A 192 21.04 -4.32 19.18
CA ALA A 192 20.02 -3.40 18.67
C ALA A 192 20.56 -2.45 17.59
N ALA A 193 21.85 -2.10 17.64
CA ALA A 193 22.51 -1.24 16.66
C ALA A 193 22.87 -1.98 15.35
N SER A 194 22.98 -3.32 15.39
CA SER A 194 23.41 -4.15 14.26
C SER A 194 22.26 -4.82 13.49
N ASN A 195 21.02 -4.76 14.01
CA ASN A 195 19.84 -5.33 13.36
C ASN A 195 18.77 -4.24 13.08
N PRO A 196 18.75 -3.61 11.88
CA PRO A 196 17.91 -2.44 11.60
C PRO A 196 16.40 -2.75 11.50
N VAL A 197 15.97 -4.01 11.67
CA VAL A 197 14.56 -4.43 11.56
C VAL A 197 13.86 -4.53 12.93
N ALA A 198 14.60 -4.46 14.05
CA ALA A 198 14.02 -4.54 15.40
C ALA A 198 13.76 -3.18 16.07
N ALA A 199 14.11 -2.06 15.42
CA ALA A 199 13.91 -0.72 15.94
C ALA A 199 12.83 0.05 15.16
N ALA A 200 11.58 -0.41 15.27
CA ALA A 200 10.43 0.46 15.03
C ALA A 200 9.57 0.48 16.30
N PRO A 201 9.73 1.50 17.18
CA PRO A 201 8.68 1.84 18.10
C PRO A 201 7.57 2.58 17.35
N ALA A 202 6.34 2.18 17.64
CA ALA A 202 5.15 2.94 17.32
C ALA A 202 5.19 4.35 17.94
N ALA A 203 4.45 5.27 17.29
CA ALA A 203 3.97 6.58 17.76
C ALA A 203 4.85 7.84 17.54
N GLY A 204 4.45 8.64 16.53
CA GLY A 204 3.90 9.98 16.77
C GLY A 204 4.84 11.20 16.84
N GLY A 205 4.96 11.92 15.72
CA GLY A 205 4.67 13.37 15.66
C GLY A 205 5.79 14.40 15.93
N ARG A 206 5.93 15.31 14.95
CA ARG A 206 6.51 16.68 14.94
C ARG A 206 8.05 16.85 14.78
N GLY A 207 8.44 17.15 13.53
CA GLY A 207 8.77 18.53 13.13
C GLY A 207 10.23 19.00 13.20
N ALA A 208 10.68 19.56 12.06
CA ALA A 208 11.81 20.48 11.81
C ALA A 208 13.18 19.88 11.40
N ALA A 209 13.47 20.04 10.10
CA ALA A 209 14.79 20.04 9.44
C ALA A 209 15.59 21.34 9.80
N PRO A 210 16.78 21.68 9.22
CA PRO A 210 17.58 21.02 8.16
C PRO A 210 19.15 21.13 8.28
N ALA A 211 19.85 20.63 7.24
CA ALA A 211 21.13 21.09 6.65
C ALA A 211 22.46 20.75 7.40
N ALA A 212 23.64 20.51 6.80
CA ALA A 212 24.15 20.72 5.44
C ALA A 212 25.44 19.89 5.19
N ALA A 213 25.62 19.47 3.93
CA ALA A 213 26.79 19.68 3.06
C ALA A 213 28.21 19.11 3.36
N LYS A 214 28.66 18.33 2.35
CA LYS A 214 29.97 18.39 1.62
C LYS A 214 31.23 17.86 2.35
N ALA A 215 32.26 17.30 1.70
CA ALA A 215 32.53 16.85 0.34
C ALA A 215 33.96 16.24 0.32
N ALA A 216 34.21 15.41 -0.70
CA ALA A 216 35.49 15.19 -1.39
C ALA A 216 36.69 14.55 -0.65
N ALA A 217 37.08 13.37 -1.13
CA ALA A 217 38.44 13.11 -1.61
C ALA A 217 38.38 12.00 -2.68
N VAL A 218 38.80 12.36 -3.90
CA VAL A 218 39.14 11.51 -5.05
C VAL A 218 40.57 11.90 -5.42
N GLU A 219 41.42 10.91 -5.68
CA GLU A 219 42.55 10.85 -6.65
C GLU A 219 43.31 9.54 -6.34
N GLU A 220 43.17 8.50 -7.18
CA GLU A 220 44.06 8.09 -8.32
C GLU A 220 45.22 7.19 -7.79
N GLU A 221 45.59 6.03 -8.34
CA GLU A 221 45.80 5.51 -9.72
C GLU A 221 45.56 3.95 -9.73
N GLU A 222 44.93 3.35 -10.76
CA GLU A 222 45.51 2.59 -11.92
C GLU A 222 46.38 1.37 -11.52
N GLU A 223 46.38 0.16 -12.09
CA GLU A 223 45.81 -0.54 -13.25
C GLU A 223 46.09 -2.04 -12.97
N GLU A 224 45.20 -2.98 -13.34
CA GLU A 224 45.57 -4.31 -13.89
C GLU A 224 44.30 -5.09 -14.24
N ASP A 225 43.93 -5.02 -15.51
CA ASP A 225 43.00 -5.92 -16.18
C ASP A 225 43.57 -7.34 -16.19
N VAL A 226 42.86 -8.29 -15.59
CA VAL A 226 42.94 -9.72 -15.96
C VAL A 226 41.54 -10.26 -16.20
N ASP A 227 41.19 -10.19 -17.48
CA ASP A 227 40.05 -10.80 -18.14
C ASP A 227 40.05 -12.32 -17.94
N PHE A 228 39.08 -12.86 -17.20
CA PHE A 228 38.83 -14.30 -17.07
C PHE A 228 37.39 -14.59 -17.54
N ASP A 229 37.26 -14.70 -18.85
CA ASP A 229 36.07 -15.11 -19.57
C ASP A 229 35.83 -16.63 -19.39
N LEU A 230 34.87 -17.00 -18.52
CA LEU A 230 34.44 -18.36 -18.26
C LEU A 230 33.00 -18.57 -18.73
N PHE A 231 32.75 -18.48 -20.04
CA PHE A 231 31.67 -19.24 -20.69
C PHE A 231 31.99 -19.46 -22.18
N GLY A 232 32.69 -20.57 -22.43
CA GLY A 232 32.70 -21.31 -23.69
C GLY A 232 32.27 -22.75 -23.43
#